data_AF-A0A2E7MDZ0-F1
#
_entry.id   AF-A0A2E7MDZ0-F1
#
_cell.length_a   1.000
_cell.length_b   1.000
_cell.length_c   1.000
_cell.angle_alpha   90.00
_cell.angle_beta   90.00
_cell.angle_gamma   90.00
#
_symmetry.space_group_name_H-M   'P 1'
#
loop_
_entity.id
_entity.type
_entity.pdbx_description
1 polymer ?
#
loop_
_entity_poly.entity_id
_entity_poly.type
_entity_poly.pdbx_seq_one_letter_code
_entity_poly.pdbx_strand_id
1 'polypeptide(L)'
;ENGSSFTSLTGLSNLASVGGWLFLSENAGLTDVDALSSLTSVGDYLSVYENDALTNLNGLSSLTSVGAQVSIFDNPDLCPNSVYGFLAGCTIGGTVTTYDNTGTCP
;
A
#
# COMPACT_ATOMS: atom_id res chain seq x y z
N GLU A 1 18.01 2.57 9.42
CA GLU A 1 18.21 2.15 10.82
C GLU A 1 17.55 0.79 11.00
N ASN A 2 18.13 -0.08 11.82
CA ASN A 2 17.87 -1.51 11.92
C ASN A 2 16.38 -1.91 12.14
N GLY A 3 15.83 -2.71 11.23
CA GLY A 3 15.17 -3.99 11.56
C GLY A 3 13.85 -3.96 12.31
N SER A 4 13.10 -2.86 12.29
CA SER A 4 11.74 -2.85 12.83
C SER A 4 10.76 -3.32 11.76
N SER A 5 10.67 -4.63 11.56
CA SER A 5 9.57 -5.26 10.83
C SER A 5 8.27 -4.93 11.57
N PHE A 6 7.50 -3.97 11.07
CA PHE A 6 6.15 -3.75 11.60
C PHE A 6 5.29 -4.94 11.19
N THR A 7 4.74 -5.65 12.16
CA THR A 7 3.78 -6.73 11.90
C THR A 7 2.33 -6.23 11.86
N SER A 8 2.08 -4.96 12.20
CA SER A 8 0.71 -4.45 12.35
C SER A 8 0.62 -2.94 12.23
N LEU A 9 -0.47 -2.48 11.61
CA LEU A 9 -0.87 -1.08 11.48
C LEU A 9 -2.10 -0.73 12.34
N THR A 10 -2.52 -1.58 13.27
CA THR A 10 -3.80 -1.49 14.02
C THR A 10 -4.09 -0.12 14.65
N GLY A 11 -3.09 0.67 15.02
CA GLY A 11 -3.27 2.03 15.53
C GLY A 11 -3.78 3.06 14.51
N LEU A 12 -3.84 2.70 13.22
CA LEU A 12 -4.20 3.60 12.12
C LEU A 12 -5.66 3.43 11.64
N SER A 13 -6.48 2.63 12.33
CA SER A 13 -7.87 2.33 11.91
C SER A 13 -8.76 3.56 11.67
N ASN A 14 -8.44 4.69 12.30
CA ASN A 14 -9.18 5.96 12.17
C ASN A 14 -8.47 6.99 11.27
N LEU A 15 -7.35 6.63 10.64
CA LEU A 15 -6.63 7.52 9.74
C LEU A 15 -7.45 7.73 8.47
N ALA A 16 -8.06 8.91 8.33
CA ALA A 16 -8.93 9.22 7.20
C ALA A 16 -8.19 9.80 5.99
N SER A 17 -7.08 10.51 6.23
CA SER A 17 -6.26 11.13 5.19
C SER A 17 -4.81 11.30 5.62
N VAL A 18 -3.92 11.30 4.64
CA VAL A 18 -2.50 11.66 4.78
C VAL A 18 -2.26 12.89 3.91
N GLY A 19 -1.87 14.02 4.51
CA GLY A 19 -1.70 15.27 3.77
C GLY A 19 -0.48 15.31 2.83
N GLY A 20 0.47 14.40 3.01
CA GLY A 20 1.68 14.29 2.20
C GLY A 20 1.92 12.85 1.78
N TRP A 21 2.94 12.22 2.35
CA TRP A 21 3.48 10.95 1.88
C TRP A 21 3.10 9.81 2.83
N LEU A 22 2.68 8.68 2.27
CA LEU A 22 2.48 7.42 3.00
C LEU A 22 3.49 6.39 2.50
N PHE A 23 4.39 5.96 3.40
CA PHE A 23 5.37 4.92 3.15
C PHE A 23 5.03 3.68 3.97
N LEU A 24 4.86 2.56 3.25
CA LEU A 24 4.80 1.22 3.81
C LEU A 24 5.98 0.46 3.22
N SER A 25 7.13 0.53 3.87
CA SER A 25 8.35 -0.05 3.31
C SER A 25 9.22 -0.79 4.30
N GLU A 26 9.93 -1.79 3.78
CA GLU A 26 10.89 -2.60 4.54
C GLU A 26 10.25 -3.32 5.75
N ASN A 27 8.97 -3.71 5.65
CA ASN A 27 8.25 -4.41 6.70
C ASN A 27 8.04 -5.89 6.34
N ALA A 28 9.08 -6.69 6.49
CA ALA A 28 9.05 -8.12 6.16
C ALA A 28 7.94 -8.92 6.88
N GLY A 29 7.42 -8.45 8.01
CA GLY A 29 6.34 -9.09 8.77
C GLY A 29 4.95 -8.49 8.55
N LEU A 30 4.79 -7.47 7.71
CA LEU A 30 3.49 -6.86 7.44
C LEU A 30 2.70 -7.74 6.47
N THR A 31 1.62 -8.37 6.95
CA THR A 31 0.84 -9.33 6.15
C THR A 31 -0.34 -8.70 5.40
N ASP A 32 -0.85 -7.59 5.93
CA ASP A 32 -2.02 -6.88 5.45
C ASP A 32 -1.94 -5.39 5.80
N VAL A 33 -2.85 -4.62 5.22
CA VAL A 33 -3.01 -3.18 5.45
C VAL A 33 -4.44 -2.84 5.88
N ASP A 34 -5.16 -3.79 6.49
CA ASP A 34 -6.60 -3.67 6.77
C ASP A 34 -6.92 -2.52 7.74
N ALA A 35 -5.97 -2.18 8.59
CA ALA A 35 -6.07 -1.03 9.47
C ALA A 35 -6.11 0.31 8.70
N LEU A 36 -5.86 0.35 7.39
CA LEU A 36 -6.00 1.54 6.56
C LEU A 36 -7.36 1.64 5.85
N SER A 37 -8.33 0.79 6.21
CA SER A 37 -9.67 0.76 5.59
C SER A 37 -10.46 2.07 5.65
N SER A 38 -10.11 3.00 6.55
CA SER A 38 -10.71 4.34 6.63
C SER A 38 -9.99 5.39 5.80
N LEU A 39 -8.81 5.09 5.24
CA LEU A 39 -7.99 6.04 4.49
C LEU A 39 -8.63 6.29 3.13
N THR A 40 -8.96 7.56 2.86
CA THR A 40 -9.63 7.97 1.62
C THR A 40 -8.75 8.79 0.68
N SER A 41 -7.70 9.43 1.20
CA SER A 41 -6.78 10.24 0.39
C SER A 41 -5.34 10.26 0.90
N VAL A 42 -4.40 10.34 -0.04
CA VAL A 42 -2.97 10.65 0.18
C VAL A 42 -2.62 11.87 -0.68
N GLY A 43 -2.05 12.89 -0.05
CA GLY A 43 -1.82 14.19 -0.67
C GLY A 43 -0.86 14.14 -1.85
N ASP A 44 0.24 13.40 -1.73
CA ASP A 44 1.25 13.36 -2.79
C ASP A 44 1.63 11.92 -3.19
N TYR A 45 2.41 11.22 -2.35
CA TYR A 45 3.04 9.94 -2.71
C TYR A 45 2.55 8.80 -1.84
N LEU A 46 2.12 7.71 -2.47
CA LEU A 46 1.95 6.41 -1.84
C LEU A 46 3.07 5.49 -2.31
N SER A 47 3.82 4.93 -1.37
CA SER A 47 4.88 3.97 -1.66
C SER A 47 4.71 2.71 -0.82
N VAL A 48 4.65 1.55 -1.49
CA VAL A 48 4.55 0.22 -0.88
C VAL A 48 5.65 -0.66 -1.47
N TYR A 49 6.73 -0.89 -0.74
CA TYR A 49 7.84 -1.68 -1.26
C TYR A 49 8.61 -2.47 -0.20
N GLU A 50 9.22 -3.59 -0.60
CA GLU A 50 10.00 -4.45 0.32
C GLU A 50 9.17 -4.90 1.56
N ASN A 51 7.89 -5.25 1.36
CA ASN A 51 7.05 -5.88 2.38
C ASN A 51 6.84 -7.36 2.01
N ASP A 52 7.81 -8.19 2.36
CA ASP A 52 7.89 -9.59 1.89
C ASP A 52 6.62 -10.41 2.12
N ALA A 53 5.99 -10.27 3.30
CA ALA A 53 4.81 -11.03 3.68
C ALA A 53 3.46 -10.39 3.28
N LEU A 54 3.47 -9.21 2.64
CA LEU A 54 2.24 -8.49 2.32
C LEU A 54 1.54 -9.16 1.15
N THR A 55 0.33 -9.68 1.37
CA THR A 55 -0.35 -10.51 0.36
C THR A 55 -1.33 -9.75 -0.53
N ASN A 56 -1.88 -8.64 -0.04
CA ASN A 56 -2.91 -7.87 -0.72
C ASN A 56 -2.99 -6.42 -0.20
N LEU A 57 -3.71 -5.56 -0.93
CA LEU A 57 -3.98 -4.16 -0.62
C LEU A 57 -5.47 -3.90 -0.33
N ASN A 58 -6.24 -4.89 0.11
CA ASN A 58 -7.69 -4.74 0.30
C ASN A 58 -8.05 -3.68 1.35
N GLY A 59 -7.20 -3.53 2.36
CA GLY A 59 -7.30 -2.44 3.34
C GLY A 59 -7.20 -1.04 2.74
N LEU A 60 -6.74 -0.88 1.49
CA LEU A 60 -6.74 0.41 0.78
C LEU A 60 -7.95 0.60 -0.15
N SER A 61 -8.99 -0.23 -0.05
CA SER A 61 -10.17 -0.15 -0.92
C SER A 61 -10.96 1.16 -0.82
N SER A 62 -10.86 1.88 0.29
CA SER A 62 -11.47 3.22 0.47
C SER A 62 -10.61 4.35 -0.08
N LEU A 63 -9.34 4.09 -0.40
CA LEU A 63 -8.41 5.11 -0.90
C LEU A 63 -8.73 5.41 -2.37
N THR A 64 -9.29 6.58 -2.62
CA THR A 64 -9.79 6.97 -3.95
C THR A 64 -8.94 8.03 -4.63
N SER A 65 -7.99 8.64 -3.91
CA SER A 65 -7.16 9.72 -4.45
C SER A 65 -5.72 9.69 -3.91
N VAL A 66 -4.77 9.72 -4.85
CA VAL A 66 -3.34 9.99 -4.59
C VAL A 66 -2.91 11.15 -5.49
N GLY A 67 -2.41 12.23 -4.90
CA GLY A 67 -2.25 13.48 -5.65
C GLY A 67 -1.12 13.50 -6.68
N ALA A 68 -0.04 12.72 -6.51
CA ALA A 68 1.10 12.77 -7.43
C ALA A 68 1.53 11.40 -7.95
N GLN A 69 1.88 10.45 -7.09
CA GLN A 69 2.52 9.21 -7.57
C GLN A 69 2.21 8.02 -6.68
N VAL A 70 2.06 6.88 -7.33
CA VAL A 70 1.95 5.56 -6.69
C VAL A 70 3.14 4.70 -7.13
N SER A 71 3.85 4.13 -6.16
CA SER A 71 4.94 3.18 -6.41
C SER A 71 4.74 1.93 -5.57
N ILE A 72 4.53 0.79 -6.22
CA ILE A 72 4.27 -0.49 -5.56
C ILE A 72 5.23 -1.52 -6.17
N PHE A 73 6.29 -1.91 -5.46
CA PHE A 73 7.31 -2.78 -6.04
C PHE A 73 8.04 -3.62 -5.01
N ASP A 74 8.72 -4.68 -5.44
CA ASP A 74 9.49 -5.57 -4.55
C ASP A 74 8.65 -6.09 -3.36
N ASN A 75 7.42 -6.54 -3.62
CA ASN A 75 6.58 -7.23 -2.62
C ASN A 75 6.32 -8.67 -3.11
N PRO A 76 7.21 -9.63 -2.80
CA PRO A 76 7.20 -10.95 -3.43
C PRO A 76 5.93 -11.76 -3.20
N ASP A 77 5.25 -11.63 -2.04
CA ASP A 77 3.98 -12.31 -1.75
C ASP A 77 2.73 -11.50 -2.12
N LEU A 78 2.89 -10.26 -2.62
CA LEU A 78 1.77 -9.40 -2.98
C LEU A 78 1.16 -9.84 -4.29
N CYS A 79 -0.10 -10.27 -4.26
CA CYS A 79 -0.85 -10.65 -5.45
C CYS A 79 -0.97 -9.48 -6.45
N PRO A 80 -0.48 -9.61 -7.70
CA PRO A 80 -0.57 -8.55 -8.70
C PRO A 80 -2.02 -8.11 -9.00
N ASN A 81 -3.01 -9.02 -8.93
CA ASN A 81 -4.41 -8.65 -9.13
C ASN A 81 -4.93 -7.70 -8.04
N SER A 82 -4.41 -7.79 -6.82
CA SER A 82 -4.75 -6.85 -5.75
C SER A 82 -4.21 -5.45 -6.06
N VAL A 83 -2.99 -5.37 -6.62
CA VAL A 83 -2.41 -4.11 -7.11
C VAL A 83 -3.27 -3.51 -8.23
N TYR A 84 -3.63 -4.30 -9.24
CA TYR A 84 -4.49 -3.81 -10.34
C TYR A 84 -5.88 -3.39 -9.86
N GLY A 85 -6.47 -4.13 -8.90
CA GLY A 85 -7.76 -3.79 -8.30
C GLY A 85 -7.72 -2.44 -7.56
N PHE A 86 -6.67 -2.22 -6.76
CA PHE A 86 -6.42 -0.93 -6.11
C PHE A 86 -6.29 0.21 -7.13
N LEU A 87 -5.44 0.03 -8.15
CA LEU A 87 -5.21 1.06 -9.17
C LEU A 87 -6.47 1.39 -9.98
N ALA A 88 -7.35 0.41 -10.23
CA ALA A 88 -8.61 0.64 -10.92
C ALA A 88 -9.61 1.48 -10.10
N GLY A 89 -9.50 1.45 -8.77
CA GLY A 89 -10.38 2.19 -7.84
C GLY A 89 -9.87 3.57 -7.42
N CYS A 90 -8.64 3.94 -7.80
CA CYS A 90 -7.99 5.15 -7.32
C CYS A 90 -7.66 6.14 -8.45
N THR A 91 -7.98 7.41 -8.26
CA THR A 91 -7.51 8.50 -9.13
C THR A 91 -6.11 8.91 -8.72
N ILE A 92 -5.15 8.84 -9.66
CA ILE A 92 -3.74 9.13 -9.41
C ILE A 92 -3.35 10.32 -10.27
N GLY A 93 -2.90 11.41 -9.64
CA GLY A 93 -2.62 12.68 -10.32
C GLY A 93 -1.37 12.69 -11.22
N GLY A 94 -0.55 11.63 -11.16
CA GLY A 94 0.66 11.52 -11.96
C GLY A 94 1.05 10.08 -12.24
N THR A 95 2.26 9.69 -11.87
CA THR A 95 2.87 8.44 -12.35
C THR A 95 2.47 7.24 -11.49
N VAL A 96 2.37 6.09 -12.16
CA VAL A 96 2.22 4.79 -11.51
C VAL A 96 3.41 3.94 -11.90
N THR A 97 4.06 3.34 -10.90
CA THR A 97 5.17 2.41 -11.13
C THR A 97 4.92 1.16 -10.33
N THR A 98 4.76 0.04 -11.03
CA THR A 98 4.60 -1.27 -10.41
C THR A 98 5.49 -2.30 -11.10
N TYR A 99 6.27 -3.05 -10.31
CA TYR A 99 7.13 -4.14 -10.77
C TYR A 99 7.40 -5.08 -9.59
N ASP A 100 7.77 -6.33 -9.84
CA ASP A 100 8.18 -7.28 -8.78
C ASP A 100 7.18 -7.43 -7.61
N ASN A 101 5.89 -7.47 -7.95
CA ASN A 101 4.82 -7.93 -7.06
C ASN A 101 4.33 -9.28 -7.58
N THR A 102 4.92 -10.36 -7.06
CA THR A 102 4.85 -11.70 -7.69
C THR A 102 3.99 -12.71 -6.93
N GLY A 103 3.22 -12.25 -5.95
CA GLY A 103 2.46 -13.12 -5.06
C GLY A 103 1.43 -13.96 -5.79
N THR A 104 1.11 -15.13 -5.25
CA THR A 104 0.01 -15.93 -5.76
C THR A 104 -1.32 -15.23 -5.49
N CYS A 105 -2.14 -15.07 -6.52
CA CYS A 105 -3.48 -14.52 -6.37
C CYS A 105 -4.50 -15.60 -6.00
N PRO A 106 -5.38 -15.36 -5.00
CA PRO A 106 -6.56 -16.18 -4.79
C PRO A 106 -7.60 -16.04 -5.91
#